data_AF-A0A916ZYY9-F1
#
_entry.id   AF-A0A916ZYY9-F1
#
_cell.length_a   1.000
_cell.length_b   1.000
_cell.length_c   1.000
_cell.angle_alpha   90.00
_cell.angle_beta   90.00
_cell.angle_gamma   90.00
#
_symmetry.space_group_name_H-M   'P 1'
#
loop_
_entity.id
_entity.type
_entity.pdbx_description
1 polymer ?
#
loop_
_entity_poly.entity_id
_entity_poly.type
_entity_poly.pdbx_seq_one_letter_code
_entity_poly.pdbx_strand_id
1 'polypeptide(L)'
;MPFLLLVFGAAVLIAGLLAGTALVVFLRSRFVVVAMAILGGLAVGGGSVSRTLLISALLFVVLSLVWPKRPRRRQRGQNFDIEATATEAQPAVRPAPIVARAVSAKDETLMTAFAALAENADWARSRIAVVQESCRLFLGLADRNPFDNDAGDLAIRIRKWVPQHIGDALVGCELATLSERRAMLEEAVFTVEKVGAEADRQRARLMAPGQSALDVQRRHLTRGSDSFLD
;
A
#
# COMPACT_ATOMS: atom_id res chain seq x y z
N MET A 1 -29.72 8.45 30.72
CA MET A 1 -29.30 7.14 31.26
C MET A 1 -29.16 6.04 30.17
N PRO A 2 -30.11 5.77 29.26
CA PRO A 2 -29.98 4.64 28.31
C PRO A 2 -28.88 4.83 27.24
N PHE A 3 -28.59 6.08 26.86
CA PHE A 3 -27.57 6.41 25.87
C PHE A 3 -26.14 6.07 26.35
N LEU A 4 -25.84 6.28 27.63
CA LEU A 4 -24.52 5.98 28.21
C LEU A 4 -24.25 4.47 28.26
N LEU A 5 -25.28 3.65 28.53
CA LEU A 5 -25.15 2.19 28.52
C LEU A 5 -24.90 1.66 27.10
N LEU A 6 -25.49 2.29 26.08
CA LEU A 6 -25.30 1.90 24.68
C LEU A 6 -23.89 2.26 24.18
N VAL A 7 -23.39 3.45 24.52
CA VAL A 7 -22.01 3.88 24.19
C VAL A 7 -20.98 3.00 24.91
N PHE A 8 -21.21 2.68 26.18
CA PHE A 8 -20.31 1.80 26.94
C PHE A 8 -20.32 0.37 26.38
N GLY A 9 -21.50 -0.17 26.01
CA GLY A 9 -21.62 -1.46 25.36
C GLY A 9 -20.87 -1.53 24.02
N ALA A 10 -20.99 -0.49 23.19
CA ALA A 10 -20.27 -0.40 21.92
C ALA A 10 -18.74 -0.31 22.11
N ALA A 11 -18.28 0.46 23.10
CA ALA A 11 -16.85 0.59 23.40
C ALA A 11 -16.23 -0.74 23.86
N VAL A 12 -16.93 -1.50 24.71
CA VAL A 12 -16.49 -2.83 25.16
C VAL A 12 -16.43 -3.82 23.99
N LEU A 13 -17.40 -3.76 23.07
CA LEU A 13 -17.43 -4.64 21.90
C LEU A 13 -16.29 -4.33 20.92
N ILE A 14 -15.99 -3.05 20.70
CA ILE A 14 -14.85 -2.61 19.87
C ILE A 14 -13.53 -3.00 20.52
N ALA A 15 -13.38 -2.80 21.83
CA ALA A 15 -12.18 -3.21 22.56
C ALA A 15 -11.97 -4.73 22.52
N GLY A 16 -13.04 -5.52 22.65
CA GLY A 16 -13.00 -6.98 22.50
C GLY A 16 -12.60 -7.42 21.09
N LEU A 17 -13.09 -6.75 20.05
CA LEU A 17 -12.71 -7.00 18.66
C LEU A 17 -11.24 -6.64 18.39
N LEU A 18 -10.75 -5.53 18.93
CA LEU A 18 -9.36 -5.13 18.84
C LEU A 18 -8.44 -6.09 19.59
N ALA A 19 -8.82 -6.52 20.80
CA ALA A 19 -8.09 -7.51 21.56
C ALA A 19 -8.05 -8.88 20.85
N GLY A 20 -9.19 -9.31 20.28
CA GLY A 20 -9.27 -10.55 19.52
C GLY A 20 -8.43 -10.52 18.24
N THR A 21 -8.44 -9.41 17.50
CA THR A 21 -7.60 -9.25 16.30
C THR A 21 -6.11 -9.17 16.66
N ALA A 22 -5.75 -8.46 17.74
CA ALA A 22 -4.38 -8.42 18.25
C ALA A 22 -3.90 -9.82 18.69
N LEU A 23 -4.76 -10.60 19.37
CA LEU A 23 -4.46 -11.97 19.78
C LEU A 23 -4.22 -12.87 18.56
N VAL A 24 -5.06 -12.78 17.52
CA VAL A 24 -4.88 -13.56 16.28
C VAL A 24 -3.60 -13.20 15.55
N VAL A 25 -3.25 -11.91 15.48
CA VAL A 25 -1.98 -11.44 14.88
C VAL A 25 -0.79 -11.93 15.72
N PHE A 26 -0.90 -11.86 17.05
CA PHE A 26 0.13 -12.33 17.97
C PHE A 26 0.37 -13.84 17.85
N LEU A 27 -0.68 -14.66 17.86
CA LEU A 27 -0.55 -16.11 17.64
C LEU A 27 0.05 -16.40 16.26
N ARG A 28 -0.39 -15.72 15.20
CA ARG A 28 0.15 -15.91 13.85
C ARG A 28 1.66 -15.61 13.80
N SER A 29 2.11 -14.54 14.45
CA SER A 29 3.55 -14.20 14.52
C SER A 29 4.36 -15.26 15.26
N ARG A 30 3.82 -15.79 16.38
CA ARG A 30 4.46 -16.85 17.17
C ARG A 30 4.55 -18.17 16.41
N PHE A 31 3.52 -18.55 15.65
CA PHE A 31 3.56 -19.74 14.80
C PHE A 31 4.62 -19.64 13.69
N VAL A 32 4.82 -18.45 13.10
CA VAL A 32 5.87 -18.24 12.09
C VAL A 32 7.27 -18.38 12.71
N VAL A 33 7.48 -17.84 13.91
CA VAL A 33 8.76 -17.95 14.63
C VAL A 33 9.05 -19.40 15.03
N VAL A 34 8.05 -20.13 15.53
CA VAL A 34 8.20 -21.56 15.88
C VAL A 34 8.45 -22.40 14.64
N ALA A 35 7.76 -22.14 13.53
CA ALA A 35 8.00 -22.83 12.26
C ALA A 35 9.42 -22.58 11.74
N MET A 36 9.91 -21.33 11.81
CA MET A 36 11.30 -20.99 11.45
C MET A 36 12.33 -21.66 12.36
N ALA A 37 12.08 -21.75 13.67
CA ALA A 37 12.97 -22.44 14.60
C ALA A 37 13.04 -23.95 14.33
N ILE A 38 11.92 -24.59 13.98
CA ILE A 38 11.85 -26.01 13.61
C ILE A 38 12.56 -26.24 12.25
N LEU A 39 12.36 -25.36 11.27
CA LEU A 39 13.06 -25.37 9.98
C LEU A 39 14.57 -25.20 10.14
N GLY A 40 15.02 -24.31 11.03
CA GLY A 40 16.43 -24.11 11.36
C GLY A 40 17.07 -25.31 12.06
N GLY A 41 16.33 -25.99 12.93
CA GLY A 41 16.80 -27.20 13.63
C GLY A 41 16.91 -28.44 12.73
N LEU A 42 16.02 -28.59 11.74
CA LEU A 42 16.00 -29.74 10.82
C LEU A 42 17.08 -29.70 9.73
N ALA A 43 17.68 -28.53 9.46
CA ALA A 43 18.74 -28.38 8.45
C ALA A 43 20.09 -28.99 8.88
N VAL A 44 20.28 -29.30 10.17
CA VAL A 44 21.55 -29.81 10.72
C VAL A 44 21.57 -31.36 10.84
N GLY A 45 20.42 -32.04 10.76
CA GLY A 45 20.32 -33.50 10.86
C GLY A 45 20.03 -34.18 9.51
N GLY A 46 21.07 -34.72 8.88
CA GLY A 46 21.02 -35.33 7.55
C GLY A 46 20.23 -36.65 7.46
N GLY A 47 19.17 -36.64 6.64
CA GLY A 47 18.46 -37.83 6.17
C GLY A 47 17.50 -37.47 5.04
N SER A 48 17.30 -38.35 4.05
CA SER A 48 16.50 -38.08 2.84
C SER A 48 15.04 -37.71 3.15
N VAL A 49 14.49 -38.21 4.27
CA VAL A 49 13.14 -37.92 4.77
C VAL A 49 13.03 -36.50 5.37
N SER A 50 14.13 -35.95 5.89
CA SER A 50 14.17 -34.55 6.39
C SER A 50 14.03 -33.54 5.24
N ARG A 51 14.59 -33.85 4.07
CA ARG A 51 14.54 -32.95 2.91
C ARG A 51 13.13 -32.83 2.31
N THR A 52 12.34 -33.90 2.28
CA THR A 52 10.96 -33.85 1.77
C THR A 52 10.03 -33.10 2.70
N LEU A 53 10.24 -33.21 4.02
CA LEU A 53 9.51 -32.42 5.03
C LEU A 53 9.89 -30.93 5.01
N LEU A 54 11.16 -30.61 4.75
CA LEU A 54 11.61 -29.22 4.59
C LEU A 54 11.00 -28.59 3.33
N ILE A 55 10.95 -29.32 2.22
CA ILE A 55 10.35 -28.84 0.97
C ILE A 55 8.85 -28.62 1.15
N SER A 56 8.12 -29.55 1.80
CA SER A 56 6.68 -29.39 2.03
C SER A 56 6.35 -28.26 3.01
N ALA A 57 7.16 -28.06 4.05
CA ALA A 57 7.01 -26.94 4.98
C ALA A 57 7.30 -25.59 4.31
N LEU A 58 8.33 -25.51 3.48
CA LEU A 58 8.65 -24.31 2.71
C LEU A 58 7.52 -23.98 1.72
N LEU A 59 6.99 -24.99 1.03
CA LEU A 59 5.86 -24.85 0.12
C LEU A 59 4.60 -24.38 0.85
N PHE A 60 4.32 -24.90 2.05
CA PHE A 60 3.18 -24.47 2.87
C PHE A 60 3.31 -23.01 3.34
N VAL A 61 4.52 -22.58 3.72
CA VAL A 61 4.79 -21.18 4.09
C VAL A 61 4.58 -20.27 2.87
N VAL A 62 5.14 -20.61 1.71
CA VAL A 62 4.93 -19.86 0.47
C VAL A 62 3.46 -19.82 0.07
N LEU A 63 2.74 -20.95 0.15
CA LEU A 63 1.31 -21.02 -0.15
C LEU A 63 0.47 -20.17 0.82
N SER A 64 0.86 -20.11 2.10
CA SER A 64 0.17 -19.29 3.11
C SER A 64 0.42 -17.78 2.96
N LEU A 65 1.52 -17.40 2.31
CA LEU A 65 1.86 -16.03 1.91
C LEU A 65 1.21 -15.63 0.59
N VAL A 66 1.02 -16.59 -0.32
CA VAL A 66 0.42 -16.39 -1.65
C VAL A 66 -1.10 -16.58 -1.64
N TRP A 67 -1.69 -17.12 -0.56
CA TRP A 67 -3.13 -17.31 -0.51
C TRP A 67 -3.88 -15.98 -0.67
N PRO A 68 -4.63 -15.81 -1.78
CA PRO A 68 -5.29 -14.56 -2.06
C PRO A 68 -6.34 -14.34 -0.97
N LYS A 69 -6.31 -13.15 -0.36
CA LYS A 69 -7.44 -12.67 0.45
C LYS A 69 -8.69 -12.86 -0.40
N ARG A 70 -9.53 -13.84 -0.03
CA ARG A 70 -10.82 -14.10 -0.70
C ARG A 70 -11.49 -12.74 -0.92
N PRO A 71 -11.80 -12.35 -2.17
CA PRO A 71 -12.49 -11.10 -2.41
C PRO A 71 -13.79 -11.16 -1.63
N ARG A 72 -13.96 -10.20 -0.73
CA ARG A 72 -15.14 -10.03 0.10
C ARG A 72 -16.32 -9.86 -0.87
N ARG A 73 -17.07 -10.94 -1.10
CA ARG A 73 -18.24 -11.02 -1.98
C ARG A 73 -19.21 -9.91 -1.55
N ARG A 74 -19.19 -8.78 -2.24
CA ARG A 74 -20.15 -7.69 -2.05
C ARG A 74 -21.48 -8.16 -2.64
N GLN A 75 -22.36 -8.65 -1.76
CA GLN A 75 -23.81 -8.58 -1.99
C GLN A 75 -24.23 -7.11 -1.91
N ARG A 76 -24.43 -6.49 -3.08
CA ARG A 76 -25.23 -5.27 -3.35
C ARG A 76 -25.02 -4.94 -4.84
N GLY A 77 -26.00 -4.98 -5.72
CA GLY A 77 -27.43 -5.23 -5.60
C GLY A 77 -28.07 -5.06 -6.98
N GLN A 78 -29.29 -5.58 -7.07
CA GLN A 78 -30.40 -5.14 -7.92
C GLN A 78 -30.19 -5.05 -9.44
N ASN A 79 -30.99 -5.88 -10.11
CA ASN A 79 -31.45 -5.76 -11.48
C ASN A 79 -31.60 -4.29 -11.89
N PHE A 80 -30.93 -3.91 -12.98
CA PHE A 80 -31.39 -2.84 -13.84
C PHE A 80 -31.61 -3.44 -15.22
N ASP A 81 -32.87 -3.75 -15.51
CA ASP A 81 -33.35 -3.84 -16.87
C ASP A 81 -33.27 -2.42 -17.44
N ILE A 82 -32.27 -2.16 -18.28
CA ILE A 82 -32.13 -0.87 -18.97
C ILE A 82 -33.01 -0.94 -20.21
N GLU A 83 -34.24 -0.48 -20.05
CA GLU A 83 -35.08 -0.05 -21.18
C GLU A 83 -34.49 1.24 -21.73
N ALA A 84 -34.13 1.23 -23.01
CA ALA A 84 -33.48 2.33 -23.70
C ALA A 84 -34.35 3.59 -23.67
N THR A 85 -33.93 4.60 -22.92
CA THR A 85 -34.45 5.97 -22.99
C THR A 85 -33.31 6.95 -23.27
N ALA A 86 -33.63 7.92 -24.11
CA ALA A 86 -32.73 8.78 -24.87
C ALA A 86 -31.70 9.55 -24.01
N THR A 87 -30.54 9.79 -24.62
CA THR A 87 -29.42 10.58 -24.11
C THR A 87 -29.86 12.00 -23.73
N GLU A 88 -30.05 12.25 -22.43
CA GLU A 88 -29.95 13.58 -21.85
C GLU A 88 -28.50 13.84 -21.40
N ALA A 89 -27.98 15.01 -21.77
CA ALA A 89 -26.62 15.44 -21.53
C ALA A 89 -26.27 15.41 -20.02
N GLN A 90 -25.20 14.68 -19.67
CA GLN A 90 -24.67 14.66 -18.30
C GLN A 90 -24.17 16.06 -17.90
N PRO A 91 -24.64 16.63 -16.78
CA PRO A 91 -24.03 17.82 -16.20
C PRO A 91 -22.68 17.45 -15.61
N ALA A 92 -21.64 18.21 -15.96
CA ALA A 92 -20.28 18.05 -15.45
C ALA A 92 -20.28 18.08 -13.91
N VAL A 93 -20.04 16.93 -13.28
CA VAL A 93 -19.88 16.80 -11.83
C VAL A 93 -18.62 17.57 -11.43
N ARG A 94 -18.77 18.80 -10.93
CA ARG A 94 -17.67 19.52 -10.28
C ARG A 94 -17.30 18.75 -9.01
N PRO A 95 -16.03 18.37 -8.79
CA PRO A 95 -15.62 17.77 -7.53
C PRO A 95 -15.90 18.75 -6.38
N ALA A 96 -16.55 18.25 -5.33
CA ALA A 96 -16.96 19.08 -4.19
C ALA A 96 -15.74 19.78 -3.53
N PRO A 97 -15.87 21.04 -3.10
CA PRO A 97 -14.77 21.85 -2.55
C PRO A 97 -14.07 21.22 -1.33
N ILE A 98 -14.77 20.34 -0.60
CA ILE A 98 -14.24 19.61 0.56
C ILE A 98 -13.12 18.63 0.16
N VAL A 99 -13.26 17.96 -0.99
CA VAL A 99 -12.28 16.97 -1.48
C VAL A 99 -11.00 17.67 -1.94
N ALA A 100 -11.13 18.78 -2.67
CA ALA A 100 -9.99 19.58 -3.13
C ALA A 100 -9.16 20.11 -1.94
N ARG A 101 -9.82 20.59 -0.88
CA ARG A 101 -9.13 21.08 0.32
C ARG A 101 -8.37 19.97 1.07
N ALA A 102 -8.95 18.78 1.16
CA ALA A 102 -8.30 17.64 1.82
C ALA A 102 -7.10 17.09 1.04
N VAL A 103 -7.12 17.18 -0.29
CA VAL A 103 -5.97 16.83 -1.15
C VAL A 103 -4.85 17.85 -0.98
N SER A 104 -5.18 19.15 -1.03
CA SER A 104 -4.21 20.24 -0.85
C SER A 104 -3.46 20.16 0.50
N ALA A 105 -4.15 19.85 1.60
CA ALA A 105 -3.52 19.74 2.91
C ALA A 105 -2.54 18.54 3.01
N LYS A 106 -2.84 17.44 2.31
CA LYS A 106 -1.95 16.26 2.27
C LYS A 106 -0.71 16.52 1.43
N ASP A 107 -0.87 17.25 0.32
CA ASP A 107 0.25 17.61 -0.54
C ASP A 107 1.18 18.61 0.18
N GLU A 108 0.64 19.53 0.98
CA GLU A 108 1.44 20.39 1.86
C GLU A 108 2.25 19.58 2.89
N THR A 109 1.61 18.60 3.55
CA THR A 109 2.28 17.69 4.50
C THR A 109 3.42 16.90 3.83
N LEU A 110 3.25 16.51 2.58
CA LEU A 110 4.29 15.83 1.81
C LEU A 110 5.47 16.75 1.50
N MET A 111 5.20 17.99 1.09
CA MET A 111 6.25 18.96 0.76
C MET A 111 7.06 19.36 2.00
N THR A 112 6.41 19.53 3.16
CA THR A 112 7.10 19.83 4.42
C THR A 112 7.99 18.66 4.86
N ALA A 113 7.54 17.41 4.68
CA ALA A 113 8.37 16.24 4.97
C ALA A 113 9.62 16.17 4.07
N PHE A 114 9.49 16.43 2.76
CA PHE A 114 10.65 16.49 1.87
C PHE A 114 11.63 17.61 2.26
N ALA A 115 11.11 18.79 2.63
CA ALA A 115 11.94 19.89 3.11
C ALA A 115 12.72 19.49 4.38
N ALA A 116 12.05 18.89 5.37
CA ALA A 116 12.67 18.44 6.61
C ALA A 116 13.76 17.37 6.34
N LEU A 117 13.52 16.43 5.42
CA LEU A 117 14.53 15.45 5.03
C LEU A 117 15.73 16.14 4.35
N ALA A 118 15.51 17.11 3.48
CA ALA A 118 16.56 17.85 2.76
C ALA A 118 17.38 18.80 3.65
N GLU A 119 16.82 19.23 4.78
CA GLU A 119 17.53 19.97 5.83
C GLU A 119 18.44 19.04 6.63
N ASN A 120 17.98 17.83 6.95
CA ASN A 120 18.74 16.86 7.73
C ASN A 120 19.77 16.07 6.89
N ALA A 121 19.51 15.87 5.59
CA ALA A 121 20.36 15.16 4.65
C ALA A 121 20.83 16.10 3.52
N ASP A 122 21.58 17.14 3.90
CA ASP A 122 22.12 18.18 3.02
C ASP A 122 22.89 17.62 1.80
N TRP A 123 23.73 16.61 2.03
CA TRP A 123 24.49 15.86 1.02
C TRP A 123 23.62 15.18 -0.06
N ALA A 124 22.34 14.93 0.23
CA ALA A 124 21.37 14.30 -0.68
C ALA A 124 20.32 15.28 -1.21
N ARG A 125 20.46 16.59 -0.93
CA ARG A 125 19.44 17.60 -1.26
C ARG A 125 19.05 17.60 -2.74
N SER A 126 20.01 17.44 -3.65
CA SER A 126 19.74 17.36 -5.10
C SER A 126 18.90 16.13 -5.47
N ARG A 127 19.20 14.98 -4.88
CA ARG A 127 18.46 13.72 -5.09
C ARG A 127 17.05 13.82 -4.54
N ILE A 128 16.89 14.39 -3.34
CA ILE A 128 15.58 14.63 -2.71
C ILE A 128 14.74 15.57 -3.58
N ALA A 129 15.33 16.63 -4.14
CA ALA A 129 14.63 17.56 -5.04
C ALA A 129 14.10 16.86 -6.31
N VAL A 130 14.89 15.94 -6.89
CA VAL A 130 14.43 15.14 -8.04
C VAL A 130 13.25 14.26 -7.64
N VAL A 131 13.33 13.56 -6.51
CA VAL A 131 12.24 12.71 -6.00
C VAL A 131 10.97 13.52 -5.72
N GLN A 132 11.12 14.70 -5.13
CA GLN A 132 10.01 15.62 -4.85
C GLN A 132 9.30 16.01 -6.16
N GLU A 133 10.07 16.36 -7.20
CA GLU A 133 9.52 16.73 -8.50
C GLU A 133 8.84 15.55 -9.19
N SER A 134 9.45 14.35 -9.19
CA SER A 134 8.85 13.14 -9.74
C SER A 134 7.51 12.80 -9.06
N CYS A 135 7.46 12.87 -7.72
CA CYS A 135 6.23 12.68 -6.95
C CYS A 135 5.17 13.75 -7.29
N ARG A 136 5.57 15.02 -7.37
CA ARG A 136 4.67 16.13 -7.72
C ARG A 136 4.04 15.96 -9.10
N LEU A 137 4.85 15.61 -10.10
CA LEU A 137 4.39 15.39 -11.47
C LEU A 137 3.45 14.18 -11.57
N PHE A 138 3.76 13.09 -10.85
CA PHE A 138 2.90 11.92 -10.80
C PHE A 138 1.56 12.22 -10.11
N LEU A 139 1.57 12.87 -8.94
CA LEU A 139 0.34 13.23 -8.22
C LEU A 139 -0.54 14.16 -9.07
N GLY A 140 0.05 15.13 -9.76
CA GLY A 140 -0.68 16.01 -10.68
C GLY A 140 -1.32 15.26 -11.86
N LEU A 141 -0.80 14.11 -12.26
CA LEU A 141 -1.41 13.23 -13.27
C LEU A 141 -2.49 12.33 -12.66
N ALA A 142 -2.22 11.74 -11.50
CA ALA A 142 -3.17 10.89 -10.78
C ALA A 142 -4.45 11.67 -10.39
N ASP A 143 -4.32 12.92 -9.98
CA ASP A 143 -5.47 13.77 -9.61
C ASP A 143 -6.33 14.14 -10.82
N ARG A 144 -5.76 14.18 -12.03
CA ARG A 144 -6.51 14.40 -13.28
C ARG A 144 -7.31 13.15 -13.69
N ASN A 145 -6.85 11.96 -13.30
CA ASN A 145 -7.43 10.67 -13.70
C ASN A 145 -7.73 9.79 -12.47
N PRO A 146 -8.71 10.17 -11.62
CA PRO A 146 -8.95 9.53 -10.33
C PRO A 146 -9.52 8.10 -10.42
N PHE A 147 -9.93 7.63 -11.60
CA PHE A 147 -10.52 6.31 -11.81
C PHE A 147 -9.49 5.23 -12.18
N ASP A 148 -8.22 5.61 -12.37
CA ASP A 148 -7.15 4.63 -12.57
C ASP A 148 -6.74 4.05 -11.20
N ASN A 149 -7.16 2.81 -10.93
CA ASN A 149 -6.90 2.13 -9.66
C ASN A 149 -5.40 2.03 -9.34
N ASP A 150 -4.55 1.78 -10.34
CA ASP A 150 -3.11 1.59 -10.12
C ASP A 150 -2.45 2.94 -9.79
N ALA A 151 -2.89 4.03 -10.42
CA ALA A 151 -2.42 5.39 -10.11
C ALA A 151 -2.92 5.87 -8.74
N GLY A 152 -4.17 5.56 -8.38
CA GLY A 152 -4.77 5.92 -7.10
C GLY A 152 -4.06 5.29 -5.91
N ASP A 153 -3.72 4.00 -5.98
CA ASP A 153 -3.03 3.30 -4.90
C ASP A 153 -1.64 3.86 -4.63
N LEU A 154 -0.88 4.16 -5.70
CA LEU A 154 0.44 4.79 -5.57
C LEU A 154 0.32 6.22 -5.05
N ALA A 155 -0.67 7.00 -5.48
CA ALA A 155 -0.89 8.37 -4.98
C ALA A 155 -1.23 8.39 -3.48
N ILE A 156 -2.06 7.45 -3.01
CA ILE A 156 -2.35 7.28 -1.58
C ILE A 156 -1.09 6.90 -0.81
N ARG A 157 -0.28 5.98 -1.36
CA ARG A 157 1.01 5.59 -0.77
C ARG A 157 1.93 6.79 -0.63
N ILE A 158 2.12 7.57 -1.69
CA ILE A 158 2.98 8.77 -1.67
C ILE A 158 2.47 9.77 -0.62
N ARG A 159 1.17 10.10 -0.61
CA ARG A 159 0.61 11.10 0.30
C ARG A 159 0.61 10.70 1.78
N LYS A 160 0.57 9.39 2.09
CA LYS A 160 0.46 8.90 3.47
C LYS A 160 1.76 8.33 3.99
N TRP A 161 2.38 7.45 3.23
CA TRP A 161 3.50 6.65 3.70
C TRP A 161 4.83 7.41 3.63
N VAL A 162 5.06 8.22 2.59
CA VAL A 162 6.32 8.99 2.49
C VAL A 162 6.48 9.96 3.65
N PRO A 163 5.48 10.81 4.01
CA PRO A 163 5.63 11.71 5.15
C PRO A 163 5.80 10.95 6.46
N GLN A 164 5.08 9.84 6.62
CA GLN A 164 5.19 9.01 7.82
C GLN A 164 6.59 8.39 7.95
N HIS A 165 7.12 7.80 6.88
CA HIS A 165 8.45 7.20 6.89
C HIS A 165 9.56 8.23 7.17
N ILE A 166 9.45 9.43 6.57
CA ILE A 166 10.37 10.54 6.86
C ILE A 166 10.25 10.96 8.33
N GLY A 167 9.03 11.11 8.85
CA GLY A 167 8.80 11.44 10.25
C GLY A 167 9.41 10.42 11.20
N ASP A 168 9.17 9.13 10.96
CA ASP A 168 9.72 8.03 11.76
C ASP A 168 11.26 8.02 11.74
N ALA A 169 11.87 8.27 10.56
CA ALA A 169 13.32 8.37 10.44
C ALA A 169 13.90 9.58 11.20
N LEU A 170 13.25 10.74 11.12
CA LEU A 170 13.69 11.95 11.82
C LEU A 170 13.55 11.82 13.34
N VAL A 171 12.46 11.21 13.84
CA VAL A 171 12.31 10.89 15.27
C VAL A 171 13.40 9.92 15.72
N GLY A 172 13.72 8.91 14.90
CA GLY A 172 14.84 8.01 15.17
C GLY A 172 16.19 8.73 15.28
N CYS A 173 16.38 9.80 14.52
CA CYS A 173 17.61 10.59 14.53
C CYS A 173 17.82 11.41 15.82
N GLU A 174 16.76 11.72 16.59
CA GLU A 174 16.87 12.52 17.82
C GLU A 174 17.61 11.77 18.94
N LEU A 175 17.52 10.44 18.95
CA LEU A 175 18.11 9.56 19.97
C LEU A 175 19.36 8.81 19.48
N ALA A 176 19.69 8.96 18.20
CA ALA A 176 20.77 8.23 17.54
C ALA A 176 22.14 8.90 17.72
N THR A 177 23.20 8.09 17.72
CA THR A 177 24.56 8.60 17.57
C THR A 177 24.76 9.21 16.18
N LEU A 178 25.82 10.00 15.97
CA LEU A 178 26.08 10.65 14.67
C LEU A 178 26.20 9.64 13.52
N SER A 179 26.85 8.50 13.75
CA SER A 179 26.98 7.43 12.75
C SER A 179 25.67 6.73 12.44
N GLU A 180 24.83 6.50 13.46
CA GLU A 180 23.51 5.89 13.28
C GLU A 180 22.54 6.85 12.57
N ARG A 181 22.56 8.13 12.94
CA ARG A 181 21.80 9.19 12.27
C ARG A 181 22.13 9.24 10.78
N ARG A 182 23.42 9.16 10.44
CA ARG A 182 23.85 9.12 9.04
C ARG A 182 23.26 7.93 8.30
N ALA A 183 23.34 6.73 8.89
CA ALA A 183 22.79 5.52 8.29
C ALA A 183 21.26 5.57 8.14
N MET A 184 20.54 6.06 9.15
CA MET A 184 19.08 6.23 9.10
C MET A 184 18.66 7.20 8.00
N LEU A 185 19.37 8.33 7.86
CA LEU A 185 19.09 9.30 6.79
C LEU A 185 19.41 8.74 5.41
N GLU A 186 20.47 7.94 5.27
CA GLU A 186 20.77 7.24 4.02
C GLU A 186 19.67 6.24 3.63
N GLU A 187 19.16 5.48 4.59
CA GLU A 187 18.04 4.56 4.38
C GLU A 187 16.76 5.31 3.99
N ALA A 188 16.45 6.41 4.67
CA ALA A 188 15.31 7.25 4.35
C ALA A 188 15.41 7.83 2.93
N VAL A 189 16.57 8.37 2.56
CA VAL A 189 16.85 8.89 1.21
C VAL A 189 16.70 7.79 0.16
N PHE A 190 17.32 6.63 0.36
CA PHE A 190 17.22 5.51 -0.57
C PHE A 190 15.78 5.03 -0.76
N THR A 191 15.01 5.04 0.33
CA THR A 191 13.62 4.61 0.32
C THR A 191 12.73 5.59 -0.45
N VAL A 192 12.88 6.90 -0.23
CA VAL A 192 12.11 7.90 -0.99
C VAL A 192 12.51 7.92 -2.47
N GLU A 193 13.76 7.64 -2.81
CA GLU A 193 14.20 7.49 -4.20
C GLU A 193 13.52 6.34 -4.93
N LYS A 194 13.35 5.19 -4.27
CA LYS A 194 12.60 4.08 -4.85
C LYS A 194 11.17 4.49 -5.18
N VAL A 195 10.55 5.27 -4.30
CA VAL A 195 9.20 5.81 -4.53
C VAL A 195 9.21 6.80 -5.69
N GLY A 196 10.17 7.72 -5.75
CA GLY A 196 10.31 8.66 -6.87
C GLY A 196 10.49 7.93 -8.22
N ALA A 197 11.32 6.89 -8.26
CA ALA A 197 11.53 6.07 -9.44
C ALA A 197 10.28 5.23 -9.80
N GLU A 198 9.50 4.77 -8.82
CA GLU A 198 8.19 4.14 -9.07
C GLU A 198 7.19 5.15 -9.65
N ALA A 199 7.14 6.37 -9.10
CA ALA A 199 6.29 7.46 -9.57
C ALA A 199 6.62 7.84 -11.02
N ASP A 200 7.91 7.97 -11.38
CA ASP A 200 8.31 8.25 -12.77
C ASP A 200 7.98 7.13 -13.74
N ARG A 201 8.21 5.87 -13.34
CA ARG A 201 7.83 4.71 -14.16
C ARG A 201 6.33 4.66 -14.39
N GLN A 202 5.54 4.92 -13.37
CA GLN A 202 4.08 4.92 -13.49
C GLN A 202 3.59 6.13 -14.31
N ARG A 203 4.18 7.31 -14.12
CA ARG A 203 3.90 8.50 -14.94
C ARG A 203 4.20 8.24 -16.43
N ALA A 204 5.34 7.62 -16.73
CA ALA A 204 5.71 7.26 -18.10
C ALA A 204 4.71 6.28 -18.72
N ARG A 205 4.22 5.29 -17.95
CA ARG A 205 3.16 4.37 -18.40
C ARG A 205 1.84 5.08 -18.69
N LEU A 206 1.43 5.99 -17.81
CA LEU A 206 0.18 6.75 -17.96
C LEU A 206 0.23 7.72 -19.16
N MET A 207 1.42 8.21 -19.53
CA MET A 207 1.64 9.11 -20.66
C MET A 207 1.89 8.38 -21.98
N ALA A 208 2.06 7.06 -21.98
CA ALA A 208 2.36 6.31 -23.19
C ALA A 208 1.14 6.27 -24.13
N PRO A 209 1.31 6.59 -25.44
CA PRO A 209 0.20 6.59 -26.38
C PRO A 209 -0.34 5.16 -26.61
N GLY A 210 -1.63 4.95 -26.28
CA GLY A 210 -2.47 3.95 -26.94
C GLY A 210 -2.44 2.49 -26.45
N GLN A 211 -1.89 2.17 -25.28
CA GLN A 211 -1.93 0.79 -24.75
C GLN A 211 -3.16 0.48 -23.88
N SER A 212 -3.91 1.48 -23.43
CA SER A 212 -4.88 1.31 -22.33
C SER A 212 -6.11 0.46 -22.68
N ALA A 213 -6.65 0.52 -23.90
CA ALA A 213 -7.85 -0.26 -24.23
C ALA A 213 -7.54 -1.73 -24.53
N LEU A 214 -6.46 -2.00 -25.28
CA LEU A 214 -6.07 -3.35 -25.68
C LEU A 214 -5.34 -4.10 -24.56
N ASP A 215 -4.53 -3.45 -23.73
CA ASP A 215 -3.84 -4.14 -22.62
C ASP A 215 -4.77 -4.41 -21.44
N VAL A 216 -5.79 -3.58 -21.20
CA VAL A 216 -6.85 -3.88 -20.22
C VAL A 216 -7.66 -5.08 -20.70
N GLN A 217 -8.07 -5.12 -21.97
CA GLN A 217 -8.74 -6.30 -22.55
C GLN A 217 -7.85 -7.55 -22.50
N ARG A 218 -6.58 -7.45 -22.89
CA ARG A 218 -5.63 -8.57 -22.85
C ARG A 218 -5.41 -9.08 -21.43
N ARG A 219 -5.29 -8.19 -20.44
CA ARG A 219 -5.12 -8.55 -19.03
C ARG A 219 -6.37 -9.18 -18.43
N HIS A 220 -7.57 -8.82 -18.90
CA HIS A 220 -8.82 -9.50 -18.53
C HIS A 220 -8.99 -10.86 -19.21
N LEU A 221 -8.55 -11.01 -20.46
CA LEU A 221 -8.60 -12.27 -21.21
C LEU A 221 -7.61 -13.31 -20.67
N THR A 222 -6.37 -12.91 -20.38
CA THR A 222 -5.37 -13.81 -19.77
C THR A 222 -5.77 -14.25 -18.37
N ARG A 223 -6.52 -13.42 -17.64
CA ARG A 223 -7.02 -13.77 -16.29
C ARG A 223 -8.20 -14.75 -16.32
N GLY A 224 -8.93 -14.83 -17.44
CA GLY A 224 -10.02 -15.78 -17.65
C GLY A 224 -9.56 -17.11 -18.25
N SER A 225 -8.52 -17.12 -19.08
CA SER A 225 -7.98 -18.35 -19.69
C SER A 225 -7.35 -19.29 -18.68
N ASP A 226 -6.75 -18.76 -17.61
CA ASP A 226 -6.11 -19.56 -16.57
C ASP A 226 -7.14 -20.24 -15.63
N SER A 227 -8.39 -19.77 -15.63
CA SER A 227 -9.48 -20.34 -14.82
C SER A 227 -10.29 -21.43 -15.53
N PHE A 228 -9.92 -21.78 -16.76
CA PHE A 228 -10.63 -22.78 -17.58
C PHE A 228 -9.85 -24.11 -17.71
N LEU A 229 -8.65 -24.19 -17.14
CA LEU A 229 -7.77 -25.38 -17.17
C LEU A 229 -7.58 -26.04 -15.80
N ASP A 230 -8.29 -25.58 -14.77
CA ASP A 230 -8.47 -26.26 -13.47
C ASP A 230 -9.91 -26.77 -13.35
#